data_AF-A0A7V8E1H9-F1
#
_entry.id   AF-A0A7V8E1H9-F1
#
_cell.length_a   1.000
_cell.length_b   1.000
_cell.length_c   1.000
_cell.angle_alpha   90.00
_cell.angle_beta   90.00
_cell.angle_gamma   90.00
#
_symmetry.space_group_name_H-M   'P 1'
#
loop_
_entity.id
_entity.type
_entity.pdbx_description
1 polymer ?
#
loop_
_entity_poly.entity_id
_entity_poly.type
_entity_poly.pdbx_seq_one_letter_code
_entity_poly.pdbx_strand_id
1 'polypeptide(L)'
;MAPTSCSKCGAEVSAETRFCPACGTAAVPSLPVPPAPADPGRSGGEQVYNLLADKVGFVPNVRGKDNVIQGISVAAALLIGAGIGFFLHGGFGAIVGGVTGMVAGLLISGAVLAIVGLVRKL
;
A
#
# COMPACT_ATOMS: atom_id res chain seq x y z
N MET A 1 27.31 -36.99 -19.98
CA MET A 1 26.76 -35.66 -19.64
C MET A 1 27.60 -34.62 -20.33
N ALA A 2 27.00 -33.75 -21.14
CA ALA A 2 27.76 -32.75 -21.91
C ALA A 2 28.01 -31.49 -21.06
N PRO A 3 29.25 -31.00 -20.94
CA PRO A 3 29.52 -29.70 -20.30
C PRO A 3 28.86 -28.58 -21.10
N THR A 4 28.35 -27.55 -20.43
CA THR A 4 27.83 -26.34 -21.08
C THR A 4 28.77 -25.18 -20.79
N SER A 5 29.10 -24.37 -21.79
CA SER A 5 29.98 -23.21 -21.60
C SER A 5 29.24 -22.04 -20.93
N CYS A 6 29.94 -21.31 -20.06
CA CYS A 6 29.43 -20.11 -19.43
C CYS A 6 29.26 -18.99 -20.46
N SER A 7 28.07 -18.39 -20.52
CA SER A 7 27.76 -17.28 -21.43
C SER A 7 28.55 -16.00 -21.19
N LYS A 8 29.15 -15.82 -20.00
CA LYS A 8 29.93 -14.62 -19.65
C LYS A 8 31.43 -14.78 -19.86
N CYS A 9 32.01 -15.91 -19.42
CA CYS A 9 33.47 -16.10 -19.43
C CYS A 9 33.95 -17.28 -20.26
N GLY A 10 33.06 -18.08 -20.84
CA GLY A 10 33.42 -19.22 -21.69
C GLY A 10 33.93 -20.47 -20.97
N ALA A 11 34.06 -20.45 -19.63
CA ALA A 11 34.47 -21.62 -18.86
C ALA A 11 33.47 -22.78 -19.02
N GLU A 12 33.94 -24.03 -19.00
CA GLU A 12 33.08 -25.20 -18.97
C GLU A 12 32.40 -25.34 -17.61
N VAL A 13 31.08 -25.49 -17.60
CA VAL A 13 30.24 -25.52 -16.41
C VAL A 13 29.35 -26.76 -16.44
N SER A 14 29.22 -27.43 -15.29
CA SER A 14 28.28 -28.54 -15.13
C SER A 14 26.84 -28.02 -15.07
N ALA A 15 25.93 -28.70 -15.77
CA ALA A 15 24.52 -28.34 -15.87
C ALA A 15 23.78 -28.25 -14.52
N GLU A 16 24.33 -28.86 -13.47
CA GLU A 16 23.74 -28.87 -12.12
C GLU A 16 24.22 -27.71 -11.24
N THR A 17 25.24 -26.96 -11.67
CA THR A 17 25.77 -25.85 -10.88
C THR A 17 24.89 -24.61 -11.00
N ARG A 18 24.61 -23.95 -9.87
CA ARG A 18 23.80 -22.72 -9.85
C ARG A 18 24.59 -21.48 -10.25
N PHE A 19 25.91 -21.51 -10.11
CA PHE A 19 26.81 -20.40 -10.41
C PHE A 19 28.09 -20.91 -11.05
N CYS A 20 28.63 -20.16 -12.00
CA CYS A 20 29.92 -20.43 -12.62
C CYS A 20 31.04 -20.21 -11.59
N PRO A 21 31.86 -21.23 -11.29
CA PRO A 21 32.93 -21.11 -10.30
C PRO A 21 34.08 -20.18 -10.75
N ALA A 22 34.19 -19.90 -12.06
CA ALA A 22 35.24 -19.04 -12.59
C ALA A 22 34.91 -17.54 -12.51
N CYS A 23 33.64 -17.15 -12.68
CA CYS A 23 33.24 -15.73 -12.75
C CYS A 23 32.04 -15.33 -11.88
N GLY A 24 31.43 -16.28 -11.17
CA GLY A 24 30.29 -16.05 -10.27
C GLY A 24 28.93 -15.85 -10.95
N THR A 25 28.85 -15.93 -12.28
CA THR A 25 27.59 -15.72 -13.01
C THR A 25 26.64 -16.88 -12.79
N ALA A 26 25.35 -16.61 -12.57
CA ALA A 26 24.33 -17.64 -12.41
C ALA A 26 24.29 -18.56 -13.65
N ALA A 27 24.40 -19.87 -13.43
CA ALA A 27 24.41 -20.90 -14.45
C ALA A 27 23.03 -21.57 -14.62
N VAL A 28 22.01 -21.08 -13.90
CA VAL A 28 20.64 -21.54 -14.10
C VAL A 28 20.18 -21.19 -15.52
N PRO A 29 19.66 -22.18 -16.29
CA PRO A 29 18.90 -21.86 -17.48
C PRO A 29 17.76 -20.95 -17.04
N SER A 30 17.66 -19.78 -17.67
CA SER A 30 16.49 -18.92 -17.54
C SER A 30 15.29 -19.72 -18.02
N LEU A 31 14.56 -20.34 -17.10
CA LEU A 31 13.20 -20.75 -17.39
C LEU A 31 12.48 -19.50 -17.92
N PRO A 32 11.66 -19.62 -18.98
CA PRO A 32 10.89 -18.50 -19.47
C PRO A 32 10.08 -17.94 -18.30
N VAL A 33 10.45 -16.75 -17.84
CA VAL A 33 9.62 -15.98 -16.92
C VAL A 33 8.34 -15.72 -17.71
N PRO A 34 7.17 -16.22 -17.26
CA PRO A 34 5.92 -15.92 -17.94
C PRO A 34 5.82 -14.40 -18.04
N PRO A 35 5.51 -13.84 -19.22
CA PRO A 35 5.44 -12.40 -19.38
C PRO A 35 4.45 -11.87 -18.36
N ALA A 36 4.95 -10.97 -17.49
CA ALA A 36 4.07 -10.24 -16.59
C ALA A 36 2.94 -9.63 -17.43
N PRO A 37 1.68 -9.72 -16.99
CA PRO A 37 0.56 -9.20 -17.76
C PRO A 37 0.82 -7.72 -18.08
N ALA A 38 0.93 -7.42 -19.37
CA ALA A 38 1.20 -6.07 -19.86
C ALA A 38 -0.05 -5.22 -19.64
N ASP A 39 -0.05 -4.43 -18.57
CA ASP A 39 -1.09 -3.43 -18.31
C ASP A 39 -0.64 -2.11 -18.97
N PRO A 40 -1.27 -1.67 -20.08
CA PRO A 40 -0.69 -0.69 -21.01
C PRO A 40 -0.78 0.78 -20.55
N GLY A 41 -0.89 1.03 -19.24
CA GLY A 41 -1.19 2.37 -18.73
C GLY A 41 -0.43 2.84 -17.49
N ARG A 42 0.50 2.06 -16.93
CA ARG A 42 1.02 2.35 -15.60
C ARG A 42 2.53 2.54 -15.58
N SER A 43 2.96 3.79 -15.39
CA SER A 43 4.38 4.12 -15.19
C SER A 43 4.95 3.32 -14.00
N GLY A 44 6.12 2.71 -14.17
CA GLY A 44 6.67 1.73 -13.21
C GLY A 44 6.78 2.19 -11.75
N GLY A 45 6.74 3.51 -11.49
CA GLY A 45 6.73 4.07 -10.13
C GLY A 45 5.47 3.74 -9.33
N GLU A 46 4.31 3.64 -9.96
CA GLU A 46 3.06 3.33 -9.24
C GLU A 46 2.98 1.86 -8.81
N GLN A 47 3.58 0.94 -9.58
CA GLN A 47 3.63 -0.47 -9.21
C GLN A 47 4.51 -0.68 -7.98
N VAL A 48 5.65 0.02 -7.94
CA VAL A 48 6.57 0.00 -6.79
C VAL A 48 5.91 0.63 -5.56
N TYR A 49 5.17 1.74 -5.74
CA TYR A 49 4.42 2.37 -4.66
C TYR A 49 3.36 1.44 -4.05
N ASN A 50 2.57 0.76 -4.89
CA ASN A 50 1.52 -0.15 -4.39
C ASN A 50 2.11 -1.40 -3.71
N LEU A 51 3.21 -1.96 -4.22
CA LEU A 51 3.92 -3.07 -3.57
C LEU A 51 4.50 -2.68 -2.21
N LEU A 52 5.00 -1.45 -2.08
CA LEU A 52 5.48 -0.90 -0.82
C LEU A 52 4.34 -0.57 0.13
N ALA A 53 3.22 -0.03 -0.39
CA ALA A 53 2.03 0.28 0.37
C ALA A 53 1.35 -0.97 0.94
N ASP A 54 1.33 -2.08 0.18
CA ASP A 54 0.77 -3.35 0.62
C ASP A 54 1.67 -4.06 1.64
N LYS A 55 2.98 -3.86 1.56
CA LYS A 55 3.97 -4.42 2.51
C LYS A 55 4.05 -3.64 3.81
N VAL A 56 3.97 -2.32 3.72
CA VAL A 56 4.06 -1.39 4.83
C VAL A 56 2.64 -0.86 4.99
N GLY A 57 1.79 -1.56 5.73
CA GLY A 57 0.34 -1.27 5.89
C GLY A 57 0.00 0.07 6.58
N PHE A 58 0.74 1.13 6.28
CA PHE A 58 0.71 2.49 6.78
C PHE A 58 0.71 3.54 5.66
N VAL A 59 0.63 3.14 4.39
CA VAL A 59 0.64 4.08 3.26
C VAL A 59 -0.80 4.47 2.87
N PRO A 60 -1.13 5.77 2.75
CA PRO A 60 -2.45 6.23 2.35
C PRO A 60 -2.84 5.66 0.98
N ASN A 61 -3.92 4.88 0.96
CA ASN A 61 -4.45 4.27 -0.25
C ASN A 61 -4.92 5.37 -1.23
N VAL A 62 -4.40 5.37 -2.46
CA VAL A 62 -4.82 6.30 -3.54
C VAL A 62 -6.10 5.80 -4.21
N ARG A 63 -6.91 4.98 -3.53
CA ARG A 63 -8.29 4.67 -3.94
C ARG A 63 -9.17 5.82 -3.49
N GLY A 64 -9.23 6.89 -4.30
CA GLY A 64 -9.86 8.17 -3.94
C GLY A 64 -11.29 8.08 -3.38
N LYS A 65 -12.02 6.99 -3.65
CA LYS A 65 -13.34 6.74 -3.06
C LYS A 65 -13.30 6.56 -1.54
N ASP A 66 -12.27 5.94 -0.99
CA ASP A 66 -12.15 5.69 0.47
C ASP A 66 -11.72 6.97 1.21
N ASN A 67 -10.83 7.77 0.60
CA ASN A 67 -10.43 9.08 1.14
C ASN A 67 -11.57 10.12 1.08
N VAL A 68 -12.46 10.03 0.08
CA VAL A 68 -13.67 10.87 0.01
C VAL A 68 -14.65 10.52 1.13
N ILE A 69 -14.86 9.22 1.41
CA ILE A 69 -15.73 8.80 2.52
C ILE A 69 -15.16 9.28 3.87
N GLN A 70 -13.84 9.21 4.05
CA GLN A 70 -13.18 9.75 5.24
C GLN A 70 -13.28 11.28 5.33
N GLY A 71 -13.15 11.99 4.20
CA GLY A 71 -13.34 13.44 4.16
C GLY A 71 -14.76 13.85 4.54
N ILE A 72 -15.76 13.13 4.02
CA ILE A 72 -17.18 13.38 4.33
C ILE A 72 -17.47 13.08 5.81
N SER A 73 -16.96 11.97 6.36
CA SER A 73 -17.20 11.63 7.77
C SER A 73 -16.58 12.65 8.72
N VAL A 74 -15.37 13.13 8.43
CA VAL A 74 -14.69 14.18 9.21
C VAL A 74 -15.43 15.51 9.10
N ALA A 75 -15.86 15.90 7.90
CA ALA A 75 -16.65 17.12 7.71
C ALA A 75 -17.98 17.06 8.46
N ALA A 76 -18.69 15.93 8.41
CA ALA A 76 -19.93 15.73 9.15
C ALA A 76 -19.70 15.82 10.67
N ALA A 77 -18.68 15.15 11.19
CA ALA A 77 -18.35 15.19 12.62
C ALA A 77 -17.97 16.59 13.10
N LEU A 78 -17.23 17.35 12.29
CA LEU A 78 -16.88 18.74 12.56
C LEU A 78 -18.12 19.64 12.60
N LEU A 79 -19.02 19.52 11.62
CA LEU A 79 -20.24 20.33 11.54
C LEU A 79 -21.21 20.01 12.67
N ILE A 80 -21.39 18.73 12.99
CA ILE A 80 -22.25 18.29 14.10
C ILE A 80 -21.67 18.78 15.43
N GLY A 81 -20.37 18.58 15.66
CA GLY A 81 -19.70 19.03 16.87
C GLY A 81 -19.78 20.55 17.04
N ALA A 82 -19.48 21.30 15.98
CA ALA A 82 -19.56 22.76 15.99
C ALA A 82 -21.00 23.26 16.19
N GLY A 83 -21.99 22.61 15.56
CA GLY A 83 -23.41 22.94 15.72
C GLY A 83 -23.89 22.73 17.16
N ILE A 84 -23.65 21.55 17.73
CA ILE A 84 -24.01 21.24 19.13
C ILE A 84 -23.32 22.22 20.08
N GLY A 85 -22.01 22.45 19.87
CA GLY A 85 -21.25 23.40 20.65
C GLY A 85 -21.82 24.82 20.59
N PHE A 86 -22.20 25.27 19.39
CA PHE A 86 -22.81 26.57 19.18
C PHE A 86 -24.11 26.74 19.96
N PHE A 87 -24.99 25.74 19.94
CA PHE A 87 -26.27 25.80 20.66
C PHE A 87 -26.11 25.77 22.19
N LEU A 88 -25.04 25.19 22.71
CA LEU A 88 -24.81 25.10 24.16
C LEU A 88 -24.07 26.33 24.73
N HIS A 89 -23.06 26.86 24.03
CA HIS A 89 -22.17 27.90 24.56
C HIS A 89 -21.83 29.01 23.54
N GLY A 90 -22.64 29.17 22.50
CA GLY A 90 -22.45 30.19 21.47
C GLY A 90 -21.14 30.02 20.69
N GLY A 91 -20.50 31.12 20.30
CA GLY A 91 -19.31 31.10 19.45
C GLY A 91 -18.14 30.29 20.03
N PHE A 92 -17.89 30.38 21.34
CA PHE A 92 -16.84 29.60 21.99
C PHE A 92 -17.17 28.10 21.98
N GLY A 93 -18.43 27.76 22.22
CA GLY A 93 -18.92 26.40 22.14
C GLY A 93 -18.74 25.79 20.75
N ALA A 94 -18.94 26.57 19.67
CA ALA A 94 -18.75 26.08 18.31
C ALA A 94 -17.31 25.64 18.02
N ILE A 95 -16.32 26.39 18.53
CA ILE A 95 -14.91 26.06 18.35
C ILE A 95 -14.56 24.79 19.11
N VAL A 96 -14.90 24.74 20.40
CA VAL A 96 -14.61 23.58 21.25
C VAL A 96 -15.33 22.33 20.72
N GLY A 97 -16.63 22.46 20.43
CA GLY A 97 -17.43 21.38 19.88
C GLY A 97 -16.92 20.90 18.51
N GLY A 98 -16.47 21.81 17.64
CA GLY A 98 -15.88 21.46 16.35
C GLY A 98 -14.59 20.67 16.48
N VAL A 99 -13.68 21.08 17.36
CA VAL A 99 -12.42 20.36 17.63
C VAL A 99 -12.69 18.99 18.25
N THR A 100 -13.55 18.94 19.28
CA THR A 100 -13.92 17.67 19.93
C THR A 100 -14.62 16.72 18.95
N GLY A 101 -15.53 17.23 18.13
CA GLY A 101 -16.22 16.47 17.08
C GLY A 101 -15.25 15.91 16.04
N MET A 102 -14.26 16.70 15.60
CA MET A 102 -13.24 16.25 14.65
C MET A 102 -12.37 15.13 15.23
N VAL A 103 -11.89 15.27 16.48
CA VAL A 103 -11.08 14.25 17.16
C VAL A 103 -11.89 12.96 17.33
N ALA A 104 -13.12 13.05 17.82
CA ALA A 104 -14.00 11.89 17.97
C ALA A 104 -14.32 11.21 16.62
N GLY A 105 -14.61 12.00 15.58
CA GLY A 105 -14.90 11.50 14.24
C GLY A 105 -13.72 10.74 13.62
N LEU A 106 -12.50 11.25 13.77
CA LEU A 106 -11.29 10.58 13.29
C LEU A 106 -11.06 9.23 14.00
N LEU A 107 -11.21 9.19 15.33
CA LEU A 107 -11.03 7.97 16.11
C LEU A 107 -12.08 6.91 15.78
N ILE A 108 -13.35 7.30 15.70
CA ILE A 108 -14.46 6.39 15.38
C ILE A 108 -14.32 5.87 13.95
N SER A 109 -14.02 6.75 12.98
CA SER A 109 -13.82 6.35 11.59
C SER A 109 -12.64 5.38 11.43
N GLY A 110 -11.53 5.63 12.14
CA GLY A 110 -10.38 4.72 12.16
C GLY A 110 -10.70 3.36 12.78
N ALA A 111 -11.41 3.34 13.91
CA ALA A 111 -11.81 2.12 14.60
C ALA A 111 -12.75 1.24 13.75
N VAL A 112 -13.74 1.84 13.09
CA VAL A 112 -14.67 1.12 12.20
C VAL A 112 -13.92 0.45 11.05
N LEU A 113 -13.00 1.17 10.40
CA LEU A 113 -12.20 0.60 9.31
C LEU A 113 -11.27 -0.52 9.78
N ALA A 114 -10.69 -0.39 10.98
CA ALA A 114 -9.87 -1.44 11.58
C ALA A 114 -10.68 -2.71 11.85
N ILE A 115 -11.90 -2.57 12.40
CA ILE A 115 -12.80 -3.70 12.69
C ILE A 115 -13.27 -4.36 11.39
N VAL A 116 -13.73 -3.59 10.41
CA VAL A 116 -14.17 -4.12 9.11
C VAL A 116 -13.02 -4.82 8.38
N GLY A 117 -11.81 -4.26 8.46
CA GLY A 117 -10.60 -4.87 7.92
C GLY A 117 -10.26 -6.20 8.60
N LEU A 118 -10.46 -6.31 9.92
CA LEU A 118 -10.25 -7.54 10.67
C LEU A 118 -11.29 -8.61 10.31
N VAL A 119 -12.58 -8.25 10.26
CA VAL A 119 -13.67 -9.18 9.93
C VAL A 119 -13.55 -9.72 8.50
N ARG A 120 -13.02 -8.94 7.55
CA ARG A 120 -12.78 -9.42 6.18
C ARG A 120 -11.60 -10.39 6.05
N LYS A 121 -10.70 -10.44 7.04
CA LYS A 121 -9.50 -11.30 7.05
C LYS A 121 -9.69 -12.59 7.83
N LEU A 122 -10.68 -12.64 8.73
CA LEU A 122 -11.14 -13.84 9.44
C LEU A 122 -12.06 -14.66 8.55
#